data_AF-A0A2N8MEN8-F1
#
_entry.id   AF-A0A2N8MEN8-F1
#
_cell.length_a   1.000
_cell.length_b   1.000
_cell.length_c   1.000
_cell.angle_alpha   90.00
_cell.angle_beta   90.00
_cell.angle_gamma   90.00
#
_symmetry.space_group_name_H-M   'P 1'
#
loop_
_entity.id
_entity.type
_entity.pdbx_description
1 polymer ?
#
loop_
_entity_poly.entity_id
_entity_poly.type
_entity_poly.pdbx_seq_one_letter_code
_entity_poly.pdbx_strand_id
1 'polypeptide(L)'
;MLFHIDEDTGSRIVGWVMPDNPATTPKVVIHLRPEHHVVIDAFVVRPLLREQGLHNTGVCGFVVDENNCPGVTAAGHLEIRDADNQILIYRRRNEAQIVDQKFLRVETQLLRSHSLDDALIARFHMSYKSLELLPEETTRSIFAISFTNSLFASGRIFWRVWEPMVRDRNFKAGILLREPFEELSERLLILKWASLSGANSAAAVLGQAVHLCAKTFCNVNLSDLTALQDLLSRPSDELRAVLYNPIVYQLGAPNAFDPPRKPETASALDSLAEMDAVGVCDDAGAFLRLVAALLDLPDRLQGVSWRTSQTVIGLAEILREMRPARALIEKDLEVYAEVARVLAPRPADQFE
;
A
#
# COMPACT_ATOMS: atom_id res chain seq x y z
N MET A 1 -15.69 1.34 5.02
CA MET A 1 -16.12 2.70 5.38
C MET A 1 -16.01 3.60 4.15
N LEU A 2 -17.01 4.44 3.87
CA LEU A 2 -16.96 5.48 2.82
C LEU A 2 -16.85 6.87 3.44
N PHE A 3 -16.21 7.83 2.78
CA PHE A 3 -16.13 9.20 3.29
C PHE A 3 -15.87 10.24 2.19
N HIS A 4 -16.23 11.49 2.47
CA HIS A 4 -15.99 12.64 1.59
C HIS A 4 -16.00 13.96 2.35
N ILE A 5 -15.30 14.97 1.83
CA ILE A 5 -15.35 16.36 2.29
C ILE A 5 -16.00 17.19 1.19
N ASP A 6 -17.12 17.83 1.53
CA ASP A 6 -17.90 18.63 0.61
C ASP A 6 -17.32 20.04 0.48
N GLU A 7 -16.92 20.65 1.61
CA GLU A 7 -16.34 21.99 1.65
C GLU A 7 -15.42 22.19 2.87
N ASP A 8 -14.38 23.01 2.69
CA ASP A 8 -13.68 23.70 3.78
C ASP A 8 -13.57 25.20 3.44
N THR A 9 -14.19 26.06 4.25
CA THR A 9 -14.14 27.52 4.12
C THR A 9 -13.18 28.19 5.11
N GLY A 10 -12.39 27.39 5.85
CA GLY A 10 -11.49 27.83 6.92
C GLY A 10 -12.18 27.84 8.28
N SER A 11 -13.34 28.48 8.40
CA SER A 11 -14.13 28.49 9.64
C SER A 11 -15.15 27.36 9.74
N ARG A 12 -15.40 26.66 8.63
CA ARG A 12 -16.39 25.59 8.55
C ARG A 12 -15.93 24.48 7.62
N ILE A 13 -15.95 23.25 8.11
CA ILE A 13 -15.69 22.03 7.32
C ILE A 13 -16.96 21.20 7.29
N VAL A 14 -17.40 20.77 6.11
CA VAL A 14 -18.56 19.90 5.93
C VAL A 14 -18.12 18.63 5.22
N GLY A 15 -18.59 17.49 5.72
CA GLY A 15 -18.29 16.21 5.12
C GLY A 15 -19.26 15.14 5.57
N TRP A 16 -18.95 13.90 5.23
CA TRP A 16 -19.68 12.74 5.71
C TRP A 16 -18.77 11.52 5.80
N VAL A 17 -19.15 10.62 6.69
CA VAL A 17 -18.56 9.29 6.85
C VAL A 17 -19.70 8.30 6.89
N MET A 18 -19.55 7.19 6.18
CA MET A 18 -20.45 6.06 6.25
C MET A 18 -19.68 4.89 6.90
N PRO A 19 -20.08 4.46 8.10
CA PRO A 19 -19.42 3.37 8.80
C PRO A 19 -19.70 2.04 8.10
N ASP A 20 -18.91 1.01 8.42
CA ASP A 20 -19.12 -0.34 7.89
C ASP A 20 -20.42 -0.98 8.40
N ASN A 21 -20.87 -0.60 9.60
CA ASN A 21 -22.18 -1.00 10.11
C ASN A 21 -23.24 0.05 9.73
N PRO A 22 -24.17 -0.24 8.80
CA PRO A 22 -25.18 0.72 8.32
C PRO A 22 -26.22 1.12 9.38
N ALA A 23 -26.21 0.49 10.55
CA ALA A 23 -27.07 0.84 11.69
C ALA A 23 -26.43 1.84 12.66
N THR A 24 -25.12 2.09 12.57
CA THR A 24 -24.39 2.94 13.51
C THR A 24 -24.36 4.38 13.04
N THR A 25 -24.71 5.34 13.90
CA THR A 25 -24.40 6.75 13.66
C THR A 25 -22.89 6.98 13.81
N PRO A 26 -22.17 7.39 12.75
CA PRO A 26 -20.73 7.55 12.78
C PRO A 26 -20.30 8.76 13.63
N LYS A 27 -19.06 8.73 14.09
CA LYS A 27 -18.45 9.82 14.83
C LYS A 27 -17.10 10.17 14.22
N VAL A 28 -16.75 11.45 14.26
CA VAL A 28 -15.42 11.92 13.84
C VAL A 28 -14.67 12.52 15.02
N VAL A 29 -13.37 12.33 15.03
CA VAL A 29 -12.45 12.93 16.00
C VAL A 29 -11.67 14.03 15.29
N ILE A 30 -11.80 15.25 15.81
CA ILE A 30 -11.11 16.44 15.31
C ILE A 30 -9.89 16.67 16.19
N HIS A 31 -8.69 16.56 15.62
CA HIS A 31 -7.44 16.87 16.29
C HIS A 31 -6.98 18.27 15.90
N LEU A 32 -7.06 19.23 16.81
CA LEU A 32 -6.54 20.59 16.59
C LEU A 32 -5.05 20.69 17.01
N ARG A 33 -4.66 19.88 18.00
CA ARG A 33 -3.29 19.72 18.55
C ARG A 33 -3.17 18.28 19.07
N PRO A 34 -1.96 17.73 19.29
CA PRO A 34 -1.81 16.33 19.69
C PRO A 34 -2.59 15.94 20.96
N GLU A 35 -2.79 16.89 21.87
CA GLU A 35 -3.44 16.72 23.18
C GLU A 35 -4.88 17.25 23.21
N HIS A 36 -5.32 17.94 22.14
CA HIS A 36 -6.63 18.56 22.08
C HIS A 36 -7.46 17.95 20.95
N HIS A 37 -8.41 17.12 21.35
CA HIS A 37 -9.34 16.46 20.44
C HIS A 37 -10.79 16.73 20.82
N VAL A 38 -11.65 16.84 19.81
CA VAL A 38 -13.10 17.00 19.95
C VAL A 38 -13.77 15.87 19.18
N VAL A 39 -14.73 15.19 19.81
CA VAL A 39 -15.52 14.15 19.15
C VAL A 39 -16.86 14.73 18.73
N ILE A 40 -17.24 14.54 17.48
CA ILE A 40 -18.50 15.03 16.91
C ILE A 40 -19.27 13.83 16.35
N ASP A 41 -20.49 13.62 16.85
CA ASP A 41 -21.44 12.68 16.27
C ASP A 41 -21.94 13.23 14.93
N ALA A 42 -22.12 12.37 13.93
CA ALA A 42 -22.82 12.77 12.71
C ALA A 42 -24.28 13.15 13.06
N PHE A 43 -24.72 14.29 12.54
CA PHE A 43 -26.06 14.83 12.78
C PHE A 43 -26.73 15.35 11.51
N VAL A 44 -26.03 15.34 10.37
CA VAL A 44 -26.59 15.76 9.08
C VAL A 44 -27.07 14.55 8.30
N VAL A 45 -28.31 14.60 7.82
CA VAL A 45 -28.91 13.56 6.98
C VAL A 45 -28.35 13.66 5.56
N ARG A 46 -27.93 12.52 5.00
CA ARG A 46 -27.58 12.31 3.59
C ARG A 46 -28.66 11.41 2.96
N PRO A 47 -29.70 11.99 2.33
CA PRO A 47 -30.85 11.23 1.84
C PRO A 47 -30.47 10.11 0.88
N LEU A 48 -29.52 10.37 -0.01
CA LEU A 48 -29.04 9.40 -1.01
C LEU A 48 -28.47 8.13 -0.39
N LEU A 49 -27.76 8.23 0.76
CA LEU A 49 -27.22 7.05 1.45
C LEU A 49 -28.35 6.15 1.97
N ARG A 50 -29.47 6.73 2.41
CA ARG A 50 -30.65 5.97 2.82
C ARG A 50 -31.41 5.40 1.64
N GLU A 51 -31.62 6.20 0.61
CA GLU A 51 -32.38 5.82 -0.60
C GLU A 51 -31.70 4.70 -1.38
N GLN A 52 -30.37 4.66 -1.39
CA GLN A 52 -29.58 3.58 -1.99
C GLN A 52 -29.40 2.37 -1.06
N GLY A 53 -29.98 2.38 0.14
CA GLY A 53 -29.87 1.29 1.10
C GLY A 53 -28.48 1.13 1.73
N LEU A 54 -27.63 2.17 1.66
CA LEU A 54 -26.28 2.15 2.19
C LEU A 54 -26.23 2.47 3.71
N HIS A 55 -27.21 3.18 4.24
CA HIS A 55 -27.32 3.49 5.68
C HIS A 55 -28.78 3.57 6.14
N ASN A 56 -29.09 3.05 7.33
CA ASN A 56 -30.46 2.89 7.82
C ASN A 56 -31.20 4.23 7.97
N THR A 57 -30.52 5.25 8.48
CA THR A 57 -31.13 6.56 8.79
C THR A 57 -30.70 7.66 7.82
N GLY A 58 -29.62 7.42 7.06
CA GLY A 58 -28.88 8.45 6.32
C GLY A 58 -28.13 9.48 7.20
N VAL A 59 -28.17 9.41 8.54
CA VAL A 59 -27.44 10.35 9.42
C VAL A 59 -25.95 9.98 9.41
N CYS A 60 -25.21 10.61 8.49
CA CYS A 60 -23.81 10.31 8.20
C CYS A 60 -22.96 11.57 8.00
N GLY A 61 -23.59 12.74 7.88
CA GLY A 61 -22.90 14.00 7.66
C GLY A 61 -22.53 14.70 8.97
N PHE A 62 -21.44 15.44 8.92
CA PHE A 62 -20.96 16.28 10.01
C PHE A 62 -20.64 17.69 9.50
N VAL A 63 -20.71 18.65 10.42
CA VAL A 63 -20.21 20.02 10.22
C VAL A 63 -19.29 20.32 11.39
N VAL A 64 -18.09 20.83 11.10
CA VAL A 64 -17.13 21.30 12.11
C VAL A 64 -17.06 22.81 12.00
N ASP A 65 -17.35 23.52 13.09
CA ASP A 65 -17.29 24.97 13.18
C ASP A 65 -16.87 25.42 14.60
N GLU A 66 -16.77 26.73 14.83
CA GLU A 66 -16.38 27.27 16.15
C GLU A 66 -17.37 26.96 17.28
N ASN A 67 -18.62 26.61 16.98
CA ASN A 67 -19.61 26.31 18.01
C ASN A 67 -19.39 24.91 18.61
N ASN A 68 -19.06 23.93 17.76
CA ASN A 68 -18.87 22.55 18.19
C ASN A 68 -17.40 22.12 18.27
N CYS A 69 -16.48 22.89 17.70
CA CYS A 69 -15.04 22.68 17.78
C CYS A 69 -14.30 24.03 17.93
N PRO A 70 -14.30 24.63 19.14
CA PRO A 70 -13.65 25.92 19.36
C PRO A 70 -12.16 25.88 19.01
N GLY A 71 -11.71 26.85 18.21
CA GLY A 71 -10.34 26.96 17.72
C GLY A 71 -10.10 26.36 16.32
N VAL A 72 -11.13 25.78 15.68
CA VAL A 72 -11.04 25.22 14.32
C VAL A 72 -10.56 26.25 13.28
N THR A 73 -10.96 27.51 13.40
CA THR A 73 -10.58 28.57 12.44
C THR A 73 -9.11 28.95 12.59
N ALA A 74 -8.61 28.96 13.83
CA ALA A 74 -7.23 29.34 14.13
C ALA A 74 -6.25 28.16 14.03
N ALA A 75 -6.74 26.94 13.81
CA ALA A 75 -5.92 25.75 13.73
C ALA A 75 -5.10 25.72 12.42
N GLY A 76 -3.80 25.99 12.53
CA GLY A 76 -2.85 25.83 11.42
C GLY A 76 -2.57 24.36 11.06
N HIS A 77 -2.88 23.44 11.96
CA HIS A 77 -2.88 22.00 11.72
C HIS A 77 -4.18 21.43 12.27
N LEU A 78 -4.91 20.69 11.46
CA LEU A 78 -6.14 20.02 11.86
C LEU A 78 -6.23 18.66 11.18
N GLU A 79 -6.65 17.63 11.91
CA GLU A 79 -6.98 16.33 11.32
C GLU A 79 -8.39 15.92 11.72
N ILE A 80 -9.16 15.40 10.77
CA ILE A 80 -10.44 14.73 10.98
C ILE A 80 -10.19 13.25 10.76
N ARG A 81 -10.46 12.45 11.78
CA ARG A 81 -10.33 10.99 11.74
C ARG A 81 -11.65 10.33 12.07
N ASP A 82 -11.87 9.16 11.49
CA ASP A 82 -12.97 8.30 11.92
C ASP A 82 -12.72 7.84 13.36
N ALA A 83 -13.76 7.85 14.20
CA ALA A 83 -13.59 7.53 15.61
C ALA A 83 -13.27 6.04 15.86
N ASP A 84 -13.79 5.14 15.02
CA ASP A 84 -13.72 3.70 15.26
C ASP A 84 -12.37 3.13 14.80
N ASN A 85 -11.92 3.51 13.60
CA ASN A 85 -10.74 2.94 12.97
C ASN A 85 -9.57 3.93 12.80
N GLN A 86 -9.74 5.19 13.23
CA GLN A 86 -8.71 6.24 13.21
C GLN A 86 -8.19 6.60 11.81
N ILE A 87 -8.92 6.21 10.75
CA ILE A 87 -8.57 6.53 9.37
C ILE A 87 -8.70 8.04 9.14
N LEU A 88 -7.69 8.63 8.53
CA LEU A 88 -7.65 10.04 8.18
C LEU A 88 -8.68 10.35 7.09
N ILE A 89 -9.67 11.18 7.40
CA ILE A 89 -10.72 11.63 6.48
C ILE A 89 -10.29 12.94 5.82
N TYR A 90 -9.74 13.86 6.62
CA TYR A 90 -9.33 15.18 6.18
C TYR A 90 -8.15 15.69 7.02
N ARG A 91 -7.32 16.51 6.40
CA ARG A 91 -6.29 17.27 7.08
C ARG A 91 -6.34 18.69 6.57
N ARG A 92 -6.13 19.67 7.45
CA ARG A 92 -5.75 21.03 7.06
C ARG A 92 -4.31 21.22 7.48
N ARG A 93 -3.47 21.72 6.58
CA ARG A 93 -2.05 21.98 6.85
C ARG A 93 -1.65 23.33 6.29
N ASN A 94 -0.92 24.09 7.10
CA ASN A 94 -0.46 25.44 6.76
C ASN A 94 0.99 25.39 6.26
N GLU A 95 1.23 24.85 5.06
CA GLU A 95 2.60 24.71 4.54
C GLU A 95 2.71 25.06 3.04
N ALA A 96 3.73 25.86 2.72
CA ALA A 96 4.04 26.36 1.38
C ALA A 96 4.77 25.34 0.47
N GLN A 97 4.91 24.09 0.90
CA GLN A 97 5.70 23.07 0.20
C GLN A 97 5.02 21.69 0.20
N ILE A 98 3.75 21.67 -0.21
CA ILE A 98 3.08 20.41 -0.57
C ILE A 98 3.27 20.11 -2.06
N VAL A 99 3.46 18.84 -2.39
CA VAL A 99 3.52 18.34 -3.77
C VAL A 99 2.11 18.34 -4.35
N ASP A 100 1.86 19.11 -5.40
CA ASP A 100 0.54 19.16 -6.07
C ASP A 100 0.35 18.00 -7.07
N GLN A 101 0.54 16.77 -6.60
CA GLN A 101 0.35 15.55 -7.38
C GLN A 101 -0.20 14.41 -6.53
N LYS A 102 -0.84 13.44 -7.20
CA LYS A 102 -1.25 12.18 -6.57
C LYS A 102 -0.25 11.09 -6.93
N PHE A 103 0.29 10.39 -5.94
CA PHE A 103 1.28 9.34 -6.15
C PHE A 103 0.91 8.09 -5.39
N LEU A 104 0.84 6.96 -6.10
CA LEU A 104 0.64 5.63 -5.56
C LEU A 104 1.93 4.83 -5.69
N ARG A 105 2.50 4.41 -4.56
CA ARG A 105 3.55 3.39 -4.54
C ARG A 105 2.92 2.01 -4.39
N VAL A 106 3.00 1.20 -5.45
CA VAL A 106 2.66 -0.23 -5.39
C VAL A 106 3.80 -0.93 -4.67
N GLU A 107 3.52 -1.47 -3.50
CA GLU A 107 4.49 -2.20 -2.69
C GLU A 107 4.45 -3.69 -3.04
N THR A 108 5.60 -4.34 -3.19
CA THR A 108 5.67 -5.79 -3.44
C THR A 108 6.07 -6.58 -2.20
N GLN A 109 6.77 -5.94 -1.28
CA GLN A 109 7.40 -6.57 -0.11
C GLN A 109 6.41 -6.72 1.05
N LEU A 110 6.46 -7.85 1.76
CA LEU A 110 5.64 -8.05 2.96
C LEU A 110 6.04 -7.08 4.08
N LEU A 111 7.34 -6.82 4.25
CA LEU A 111 7.86 -5.80 5.16
C LEU A 111 8.19 -4.54 4.36
N ARG A 112 7.58 -3.42 4.79
CA ARG A 112 7.63 -2.17 4.04
C ARG A 112 8.88 -1.37 4.38
N SER A 113 9.40 -0.64 3.40
CA SER A 113 10.41 0.38 3.65
C SER A 113 9.79 1.62 4.28
N HIS A 114 9.96 1.78 5.60
CA HIS A 114 9.47 2.95 6.33
C HIS A 114 10.20 4.24 5.91
N SER A 115 11.47 4.16 5.51
CA SER A 115 12.29 5.34 5.20
C SER A 115 11.78 6.12 3.99
N LEU A 116 11.29 5.45 2.94
CA LEU A 116 10.69 6.14 1.78
C LEU A 116 9.32 6.72 2.13
N ASP A 117 8.51 5.97 2.86
CA ASP A 117 7.21 6.47 3.33
C ASP A 117 7.38 7.75 4.15
N ASP A 118 8.29 7.75 5.12
CA ASP A 118 8.54 8.89 6.00
C ASP A 118 9.08 10.10 5.22
N ALA A 119 9.91 9.85 4.20
CA ALA A 119 10.36 10.90 3.29
C ALA A 119 9.19 11.50 2.47
N LEU A 120 8.24 10.69 2.01
CA LEU A 120 7.17 11.19 1.14
C LEU A 120 6.00 11.80 1.93
N ILE A 121 5.57 11.19 3.04
CA ILE A 121 4.35 11.60 3.78
C ILE A 121 4.35 13.06 4.19
N ALA A 122 5.50 13.58 4.62
CA ALA A 122 5.63 14.96 5.04
C ALA A 122 5.39 15.96 3.89
N ARG A 123 5.47 15.52 2.64
CA ARG A 123 5.40 16.35 1.43
C ARG A 123 4.02 16.39 0.77
N PHE A 124 3.07 15.56 1.18
CA PHE A 124 1.72 15.53 0.61
C PHE A 124 0.69 16.09 1.57
N HIS A 125 -0.43 16.59 1.05
CA HIS A 125 -1.55 17.09 1.84
C HIS A 125 -2.32 15.94 2.50
N MET A 126 -2.51 14.82 1.81
CA MET A 126 -3.09 13.59 2.35
C MET A 126 -2.12 12.42 2.17
N SER A 127 -2.09 11.48 3.11
CA SER A 127 -1.20 10.32 3.01
C SER A 127 -1.80 9.07 3.63
N TYR A 128 -1.73 7.95 2.90
CA TYR A 128 -2.28 6.66 3.30
C TYR A 128 -1.24 5.55 3.10
N LYS A 129 -0.99 4.78 4.15
CA LYS A 129 -0.04 3.65 4.13
C LYS A 129 -0.77 2.33 4.33
N SER A 130 -0.20 1.25 3.81
CA SER A 130 -0.73 -0.11 3.97
C SER A 130 -2.18 -0.23 3.50
N LEU A 131 -2.44 0.17 2.24
CA LEU A 131 -3.76 0.01 1.63
C LEU A 131 -4.28 -1.43 1.70
N GLU A 132 -3.40 -2.44 1.77
CA GLU A 132 -3.80 -3.85 1.90
C GLU A 132 -4.46 -4.21 3.23
N LEU A 133 -4.33 -3.36 4.26
CA LEU A 133 -4.97 -3.54 5.55
C LEU A 133 -6.32 -2.83 5.62
N LEU A 134 -6.66 -2.04 4.61
CA LEU A 134 -7.91 -1.30 4.55
C LEU A 134 -8.96 -2.11 3.79
N PRO A 135 -10.24 -2.03 4.20
CA PRO A 135 -11.34 -2.55 3.40
C PRO A 135 -11.37 -1.91 2.01
N GLU A 136 -11.83 -2.65 1.01
CA GLU A 136 -11.87 -2.19 -0.39
C GLU A 136 -12.61 -0.85 -0.54
N GLU A 137 -13.79 -0.71 0.08
CA GLU A 137 -14.58 0.52 0.05
C GLU A 137 -13.82 1.74 0.60
N THR A 138 -12.95 1.51 1.58
CA THR A 138 -12.13 2.59 2.16
C THR A 138 -10.98 2.97 1.25
N THR A 139 -10.30 2.00 0.64
CA THR A 139 -9.30 2.25 -0.42
C THR A 139 -9.93 2.99 -1.61
N ARG A 140 -11.15 2.62 -2.00
CA ARG A 140 -11.93 3.31 -3.04
C ARG A 140 -12.21 4.77 -2.65
N SER A 141 -12.60 5.02 -1.40
CA SER A 141 -12.82 6.39 -0.90
C SER A 141 -11.54 7.22 -0.93
N ILE A 142 -10.39 6.62 -0.55
CA ILE A 142 -9.08 7.28 -0.62
C ILE A 142 -8.75 7.73 -2.04
N PHE A 143 -8.89 6.85 -3.03
CA PHE A 143 -8.64 7.20 -4.43
C PHE A 143 -9.67 8.21 -4.97
N ALA A 144 -10.89 8.22 -4.43
CA ALA A 144 -11.96 9.12 -4.83
C ALA A 144 -11.83 10.54 -4.25
N ILE A 145 -10.86 10.81 -3.37
CA ILE A 145 -10.64 12.15 -2.80
C ILE A 145 -10.44 13.18 -3.93
N SER A 146 -11.32 14.18 -3.93
CA SER A 146 -11.43 15.21 -4.97
C SER A 146 -11.02 16.60 -4.47
N PHE A 147 -11.10 16.86 -3.16
CA PHE A 147 -10.78 18.16 -2.56
C PHE A 147 -9.30 18.51 -2.56
N THR A 148 -8.42 17.59 -2.95
CA THR A 148 -6.98 17.84 -3.07
C THR A 148 -6.36 17.01 -4.18
N ASN A 149 -5.39 17.62 -4.86
CA ASN A 149 -4.52 16.94 -5.81
C ASN A 149 -3.22 16.45 -5.16
N SER A 150 -2.99 16.73 -3.88
CA SER A 150 -1.78 16.33 -3.15
C SER A 150 -2.05 15.10 -2.28
N LEU A 151 -1.86 13.90 -2.84
CA LEU A 151 -2.15 12.65 -2.14
C LEU A 151 -1.07 11.60 -2.36
N PHE A 152 -0.50 11.09 -1.27
CA PHE A 152 0.38 9.92 -1.30
C PHE A 152 -0.35 8.68 -0.80
N ALA A 153 -0.22 7.57 -1.52
CA ALA A 153 -0.73 6.28 -1.10
C ALA A 153 0.32 5.19 -1.29
N SER A 154 0.40 4.23 -0.37
CA SER A 154 1.26 3.06 -0.50
C SER A 154 0.62 1.78 0.02
N GLY A 155 0.83 0.66 -0.67
CA GLY A 155 0.35 -0.64 -0.20
C GLY A 155 0.46 -1.76 -1.23
N ARG A 156 0.22 -2.97 -0.74
CA ARG A 156 0.20 -4.21 -1.54
C ARG A 156 -1.20 -4.43 -2.13
N ILE A 157 -1.46 -3.80 -3.27
CA ILE A 157 -2.74 -3.92 -3.96
C ILE A 157 -2.59 -4.72 -5.26
N PHE A 158 -3.69 -5.34 -5.72
CA PHE A 158 -3.77 -5.94 -7.05
C PHE A 158 -3.94 -4.84 -8.10
N TRP A 159 -2.90 -4.59 -8.88
CA TRP A 159 -2.82 -3.44 -9.78
C TRP A 159 -4.02 -3.37 -10.74
N ARG A 160 -4.36 -4.47 -11.43
CA ARG A 160 -5.46 -4.50 -12.41
C ARG A 160 -6.83 -4.15 -11.83
N VAL A 161 -7.05 -4.39 -10.54
CA VAL A 161 -8.30 -4.02 -9.85
C VAL A 161 -8.41 -2.51 -9.70
N TRP A 162 -7.29 -1.86 -9.40
CA TRP A 162 -7.25 -0.44 -9.03
C TRP A 162 -6.81 0.48 -10.17
N GLU A 163 -6.11 -0.05 -11.17
CA GLU A 163 -5.55 0.68 -12.32
C GLU A 163 -6.58 1.64 -12.95
N PRO A 164 -7.83 1.22 -13.29
CA PRO A 164 -8.78 2.13 -13.92
C PRO A 164 -9.08 3.37 -13.06
N MET A 165 -9.19 3.18 -11.75
CA MET A 165 -9.48 4.25 -10.81
C MET A 165 -8.27 5.14 -10.55
N VAL A 166 -7.08 4.55 -10.41
CA VAL A 166 -5.80 5.26 -10.27
C VAL A 166 -5.60 6.20 -11.47
N ARG A 167 -5.81 5.69 -12.68
CA ARG A 167 -5.71 6.49 -13.91
C ARG A 167 -6.77 7.58 -14.01
N ASP A 168 -8.05 7.24 -13.82
CA ASP A 168 -9.16 8.21 -13.87
C ASP A 168 -9.00 9.36 -12.86
N ARG A 169 -8.34 9.08 -11.73
CA ARG A 169 -8.08 10.07 -10.68
C ARG A 169 -6.72 10.76 -10.78
N ASN A 170 -6.03 10.61 -11.92
CA ASN A 170 -4.75 11.23 -12.25
C ASN A 170 -3.62 10.91 -11.25
N PHE A 171 -3.62 9.70 -10.70
CA PHE A 171 -2.47 9.24 -9.93
C PHE A 171 -1.31 8.90 -10.85
N LYS A 172 -0.12 9.31 -10.41
CA LYS A 172 1.14 8.74 -10.81
C LYS A 172 1.39 7.44 -10.05
N ALA A 173 1.88 6.40 -10.72
CA ALA A 173 2.12 5.10 -10.11
C ALA A 173 3.60 4.71 -10.19
N GLY A 174 4.14 4.20 -9.08
CA GLY A 174 5.51 3.71 -9.01
C GLY A 174 5.65 2.38 -8.30
N ILE A 175 6.59 1.55 -8.74
CA ILE A 175 6.91 0.24 -8.17
C ILE A 175 8.42 -0.01 -8.14
N LEU A 176 8.90 -0.63 -7.08
CA LEU A 176 10.30 -1.04 -6.91
C LEU A 176 10.35 -2.55 -6.72
N LEU A 177 10.87 -3.26 -7.71
CA LEU A 177 10.93 -4.72 -7.72
C LEU A 177 12.16 -5.23 -6.97
N ARG A 178 11.99 -6.30 -6.21
CA ARG A 178 13.08 -7.05 -5.59
C ARG A 178 13.41 -8.29 -6.43
N GLU A 179 14.65 -8.75 -6.37
CA GLU A 179 15.03 -10.02 -6.98
C GLU A 179 14.15 -11.16 -6.43
N PRO A 180 13.58 -12.05 -7.28
CA PRO A 180 12.56 -13.00 -6.85
C PRO A 180 13.00 -14.03 -5.80
N PHE A 181 14.25 -14.50 -5.79
CA PHE A 181 14.74 -15.38 -4.73
C PHE A 181 14.94 -14.64 -3.41
N GLU A 182 15.35 -13.37 -3.45
CA GLU A 182 15.40 -12.52 -2.25
C GLU A 182 13.99 -12.26 -1.68
N GLU A 183 13.01 -12.00 -2.53
CA GLU A 183 11.60 -11.85 -2.14
C GLU A 183 11.05 -13.14 -1.51
N LEU A 184 11.28 -14.29 -2.16
CA LEU A 184 10.87 -15.60 -1.64
C LEU A 184 11.51 -15.89 -0.27
N SER A 185 12.80 -15.58 -0.13
CA SER A 185 13.55 -15.75 1.12
C SER A 185 12.98 -14.90 2.25
N GLU A 186 12.72 -13.61 1.97
CA GLU A 186 12.13 -12.71 2.95
C GLU A 186 10.74 -13.18 3.39
N ARG A 187 9.91 -13.65 2.45
CA ARG A 187 8.58 -14.22 2.77
C ARG A 187 8.67 -15.42 3.69
N LEU A 188 9.58 -16.35 3.44
CA LEU A 188 9.77 -17.54 4.29
C LEU A 188 10.26 -17.15 5.70
N LEU A 189 11.20 -16.20 5.79
CA LEU A 189 11.69 -15.70 7.08
C LEU A 189 10.59 -14.99 7.86
N ILE A 190 9.75 -14.20 7.20
CA ILE A 190 8.60 -13.53 7.81
C ILE A 190 7.57 -14.55 8.31
N LEU A 191 7.25 -15.57 7.51
CA LEU A 191 6.34 -16.64 7.94
C LEU A 191 6.89 -17.39 9.15
N LYS A 192 8.21 -17.64 9.18
CA LYS A 192 8.86 -18.26 10.34
C LYS A 192 8.81 -17.35 11.57
N TRP A 193 9.10 -16.07 11.43
CA TRP A 193 9.00 -15.10 12.53
C TRP A 193 7.56 -14.99 13.05
N ALA A 194 6.58 -14.89 12.15
CA ALA A 194 5.16 -14.82 12.47
C ALA A 194 4.65 -16.06 13.20
N SER A 195 5.30 -17.21 13.04
CA SER A 195 4.97 -18.45 13.74
C SER A 195 5.37 -18.47 15.23
N LEU A 196 6.26 -17.55 15.65
CA LEU A 196 6.77 -17.52 17.02
C LEU A 196 5.70 -17.00 17.98
N SER A 197 5.58 -17.63 19.16
CA SER A 197 4.48 -17.42 20.12
C SER A 197 4.28 -15.99 20.66
N GLY A 198 5.18 -15.04 20.35
CA GLY A 198 5.05 -13.62 20.69
C GLY A 198 4.75 -12.69 19.51
N ALA A 199 4.75 -13.19 18.27
CA ALA A 199 4.60 -12.39 17.06
C ALA A 199 3.15 -12.31 16.55
N ASN A 200 2.18 -12.97 17.20
CA ASN A 200 0.81 -13.10 16.68
C ASN A 200 0.10 -11.76 16.39
N SER A 201 0.26 -10.76 17.27
CA SER A 201 -0.32 -9.42 17.06
C SER A 201 0.40 -8.64 15.94
N ALA A 202 1.73 -8.79 15.85
CA ALA A 202 2.54 -8.14 14.83
C ALA A 202 2.35 -8.79 13.45
N ALA A 203 2.10 -10.10 13.40
CA ALA A 203 1.80 -10.85 12.19
C ALA A 203 0.44 -10.48 11.58
N ALA A 204 -0.55 -10.09 12.40
CA ALA A 204 -1.85 -9.63 11.91
C ALA A 204 -1.72 -8.38 11.02
N VAL A 205 -0.71 -7.53 11.27
CA VAL A 205 -0.41 -6.32 10.48
C VAL A 205 0.20 -6.65 9.11
N LEU A 206 0.57 -7.91 8.85
CA LEU A 206 1.09 -8.36 7.56
C LEU A 206 0.00 -8.90 6.63
N GLY A 207 -1.24 -9.02 7.13
CA GLY A 207 -2.41 -9.48 6.40
C GLY A 207 -2.82 -10.92 6.73
N GLN A 208 -4.08 -11.23 6.42
CA GLN A 208 -4.73 -12.49 6.81
C GLN A 208 -4.05 -13.73 6.23
N ALA A 209 -3.60 -13.69 4.97
CA ALA A 209 -2.95 -14.82 4.32
C ALA A 209 -1.62 -15.20 5.01
N VAL A 210 -0.83 -14.21 5.41
CA VAL A 210 0.42 -14.43 6.17
C VAL A 210 0.11 -15.04 7.54
N HIS A 211 -0.90 -14.51 8.24
CA HIS A 211 -1.32 -15.03 9.55
C HIS A 211 -1.77 -16.50 9.47
N LEU A 212 -2.52 -16.86 8.42
CA LEU A 212 -2.98 -18.24 8.21
C LEU A 212 -1.81 -19.20 7.94
N CYS A 213 -0.85 -18.77 7.12
CA CYS A 213 0.32 -19.56 6.76
C CYS A 213 1.35 -19.69 7.90
N ALA A 214 1.42 -18.72 8.81
CA ALA A 214 2.41 -18.70 9.90
C ALA A 214 2.36 -19.99 10.76
N LYS A 215 1.17 -20.55 10.99
CA LYS A 215 1.02 -21.80 11.78
C LYS A 215 1.76 -22.99 11.18
N THR A 216 1.86 -23.06 9.85
CA THR A 216 2.61 -24.11 9.14
C THR A 216 4.10 -24.06 9.46
N PHE A 217 4.63 -22.87 9.79
CA PHE A 217 6.05 -22.65 10.03
C PHE A 217 6.50 -22.83 11.48
N CYS A 218 5.59 -23.13 12.42
CA CYS A 218 5.94 -23.34 13.84
C CYS A 218 7.07 -24.38 14.00
N ASN A 219 6.94 -25.51 13.29
CA ASN A 219 7.87 -26.64 13.39
C ASN A 219 8.86 -26.73 12.23
N VAL A 220 8.80 -25.82 11.25
CA VAL A 220 9.72 -25.83 10.11
C VAL A 220 11.05 -25.24 10.53
N ASN A 221 12.14 -26.00 10.34
CA ASN A 221 13.50 -25.49 10.44
C ASN A 221 13.98 -25.05 9.05
N LEU A 222 14.17 -23.75 8.84
CA LEU A 222 14.62 -23.24 7.53
C LEU A 222 16.07 -23.65 7.21
N SER A 223 16.84 -24.13 8.19
CA SER A 223 18.18 -24.68 7.96
C SER A 223 18.16 -26.16 7.57
N ASP A 224 17.02 -26.85 7.70
CA ASP A 224 16.84 -28.21 7.22
C ASP A 224 16.40 -28.18 5.74
N LEU A 225 17.39 -28.34 4.85
CA LEU A 225 17.19 -28.21 3.41
C LEU A 225 16.22 -29.26 2.86
N THR A 226 16.21 -30.48 3.42
CA THR A 226 15.33 -31.56 2.97
C THR A 226 13.88 -31.23 3.32
N ALA A 227 13.63 -30.83 4.58
CA ALA A 227 12.30 -30.46 5.03
C ALA A 227 11.77 -29.22 4.28
N LEU A 228 12.63 -28.24 4.02
CA LEU A 228 12.27 -27.05 3.24
C LEU A 228 11.93 -27.41 1.78
N GLN A 229 12.73 -28.27 1.15
CA GLN A 229 12.47 -28.73 -0.21
C GLN A 229 11.14 -29.49 -0.32
N ASP A 230 10.83 -30.35 0.65
CA ASP A 230 9.56 -31.09 0.69
C ASP A 230 8.36 -30.13 0.84
N LEU A 231 8.46 -29.14 1.72
CA LEU A 231 7.44 -28.11 1.92
C LEU A 231 7.16 -27.32 0.63
N LEU A 232 8.23 -26.87 -0.05
CA LEU A 232 8.11 -26.07 -1.27
C LEU A 232 7.67 -26.89 -2.49
N SER A 233 7.86 -28.21 -2.47
CA SER A 233 7.40 -29.10 -3.55
C SER A 233 5.90 -29.29 -3.58
N ARG A 234 5.23 -29.13 -2.43
CA ARG A 234 3.79 -29.34 -2.26
C ARG A 234 3.20 -28.31 -1.30
N PRO A 235 3.22 -27.01 -1.66
CA PRO A 235 2.63 -25.99 -0.80
C PRO A 235 1.11 -26.20 -0.72
N SER A 236 0.52 -25.87 0.43
CA SER A 236 -0.94 -25.74 0.53
C SER A 236 -1.44 -24.57 -0.33
N ASP A 237 -2.75 -24.48 -0.56
CA ASP A 237 -3.32 -23.38 -1.35
C ASP A 237 -3.10 -22.02 -0.69
N GLU A 238 -3.14 -21.96 0.64
CA GLU A 238 -2.85 -20.75 1.40
C GLU A 238 -1.39 -20.33 1.23
N LEU A 239 -0.47 -21.30 1.34
CA LEU A 239 0.96 -21.03 1.17
C LEU A 239 1.28 -20.61 -0.26
N ARG A 240 0.60 -21.22 -1.23
CA ARG A 240 0.69 -20.86 -2.65
C ARG A 240 0.22 -19.42 -2.88
N ALA A 241 -0.88 -18.99 -2.26
CA ALA A 241 -1.37 -17.61 -2.34
C ALA A 241 -0.36 -16.56 -1.81
N VAL A 242 0.58 -16.96 -0.94
CA VAL A 242 1.63 -16.09 -0.40
C VAL A 242 2.94 -16.19 -1.19
N LEU A 243 3.32 -17.36 -1.69
CA LEU A 243 4.66 -17.59 -2.27
C LEU A 243 4.71 -17.67 -3.79
N TYR A 244 3.60 -18.01 -4.45
CA TYR A 244 3.60 -18.34 -5.87
C TYR A 244 3.53 -17.09 -6.73
N ASN A 245 4.59 -16.83 -7.50
CA ASN A 245 4.76 -15.69 -8.40
C ASN A 245 4.10 -14.39 -7.90
N PRO A 246 4.44 -13.91 -6.68
CA PRO A 246 3.78 -12.78 -6.06
C PRO A 246 3.79 -11.51 -6.93
N ILE A 247 4.83 -11.25 -7.71
CA ILE A 247 4.91 -10.06 -8.58
C ILE A 247 3.90 -10.18 -9.72
N VAL A 248 3.91 -11.30 -10.43
CA VAL A 248 2.99 -11.57 -11.55
C VAL A 248 1.54 -11.57 -11.08
N TYR A 249 1.23 -12.17 -9.93
CA TYR A 249 -0.13 -12.14 -9.37
C TYR A 249 -0.54 -10.72 -8.99
N GLN A 250 0.31 -9.99 -8.29
CA GLN A 250 -0.02 -8.64 -7.87
C GLN A 250 -0.27 -7.71 -9.06
N LEU A 251 0.46 -7.89 -10.16
CA LEU A 251 0.37 -7.03 -11.34
C LEU A 251 -0.69 -7.47 -12.35
N GLY A 252 -0.97 -8.76 -12.46
CA GLY A 252 -1.83 -9.30 -13.52
C GLY A 252 -3.13 -9.94 -13.05
N ALA A 253 -3.25 -10.30 -11.77
CA ALA A 253 -4.39 -11.06 -11.26
C ALA A 253 -5.45 -10.15 -10.61
N PRO A 254 -6.72 -10.59 -10.56
CA PRO A 254 -7.77 -9.89 -9.81
C PRO A 254 -7.65 -10.11 -8.30
N ASN A 255 -7.06 -11.22 -7.84
CA ASN A 255 -6.78 -11.51 -6.43
C ASN A 255 -5.70 -12.61 -6.29
N ALA A 256 -5.39 -13.01 -5.05
CA ALA A 256 -4.32 -13.98 -4.76
C ALA A 256 -4.65 -15.43 -5.16
N PHE A 257 -5.93 -15.76 -5.32
CA PHE A 257 -6.40 -17.13 -5.55
C PHE A 257 -6.73 -17.40 -7.03
N ASP A 258 -7.14 -16.37 -7.75
CA ASP A 258 -7.47 -16.42 -9.17
C ASP A 258 -6.24 -16.03 -10.01
N PRO A 259 -5.70 -16.91 -10.86
CA PRO A 259 -4.53 -16.60 -11.66
C PRO A 259 -4.80 -15.47 -12.67
N PRO A 260 -3.75 -14.75 -13.11
CA PRO A 260 -3.86 -13.75 -14.17
C PRO A 260 -4.29 -14.38 -15.50
N ARG A 261 -4.79 -13.54 -16.43
CA ARG A 261 -5.09 -13.99 -17.80
C ARG A 261 -3.81 -14.41 -18.51
N LYS A 262 -3.87 -15.49 -19.29
CA LYS A 262 -2.74 -15.95 -20.10
C LYS A 262 -2.55 -15.06 -21.33
N PRO A 263 -1.30 -14.75 -21.73
CA PRO A 263 -0.04 -15.14 -21.08
C PRO A 263 0.29 -14.26 -19.85
N GLU A 264 0.61 -14.93 -18.73
CA GLU A 264 0.70 -14.33 -17.38
C GLU A 264 1.84 -13.31 -17.27
N THR A 265 3.04 -13.67 -17.73
CA THR A 265 4.24 -12.81 -17.76
C THR A 265 4.00 -11.54 -18.58
N ALA A 266 3.36 -11.65 -19.75
CA ALA A 266 3.09 -10.51 -20.61
C ALA A 266 2.12 -9.51 -19.95
N SER A 267 1.06 -10.02 -19.31
CA SER A 267 0.11 -9.16 -18.58
C SER A 267 0.78 -8.33 -17.49
N ALA A 268 1.74 -8.92 -16.77
CA ALA A 268 2.52 -8.23 -15.75
C ALA A 268 3.49 -7.20 -16.34
N LEU A 269 4.18 -7.55 -17.44
CA LEU A 269 5.07 -6.62 -18.15
C LEU A 269 4.30 -5.44 -18.75
N ASP A 270 3.12 -5.67 -19.31
CA ASP A 270 2.23 -4.63 -19.82
C ASP A 270 1.86 -3.66 -18.68
N SER A 271 1.47 -4.18 -17.51
CA SER A 271 1.19 -3.37 -16.32
C SER A 271 2.39 -2.54 -15.85
N LEU A 272 3.61 -3.06 -15.96
CA LEU A 272 4.82 -2.33 -15.58
C LEU A 272 5.15 -1.22 -16.59
N ALA A 273 5.05 -1.50 -17.89
CA ALA A 273 5.28 -0.52 -18.95
C ALA A 273 4.30 0.68 -18.87
N GLU A 274 3.17 0.44 -18.24
CA GLU A 274 2.05 1.35 -18.01
C GLU A 274 2.19 2.25 -16.78
N MET A 275 3.17 1.99 -15.91
CA MET A 275 3.46 2.77 -14.69
C MET A 275 4.43 3.92 -14.99
N ASP A 276 4.33 5.01 -14.21
CA ASP A 276 5.18 6.20 -14.39
C ASP A 276 6.61 6.00 -13.87
N ALA A 277 6.80 5.11 -12.88
CA ALA A 277 8.12 4.80 -12.33
C ALA A 277 8.28 3.30 -12.02
N VAL A 278 9.22 2.64 -12.70
CA VAL A 278 9.59 1.25 -12.42
C VAL A 278 11.08 1.21 -12.06
N GLY A 279 11.41 0.48 -11.00
CA GLY A 279 12.78 0.28 -10.56
C GLY A 279 13.05 -1.13 -10.09
N VAL A 280 14.33 -1.43 -9.86
CA VAL A 280 14.80 -2.64 -9.17
C VAL A 280 15.58 -2.24 -7.92
N CYS A 281 15.50 -3.05 -6.86
CA CYS A 281 16.17 -2.78 -5.58
C CYS A 281 17.69 -2.60 -5.74
N ASP A 282 18.31 -3.36 -6.66
CA ASP A 282 19.74 -3.29 -6.98
C ASP A 282 20.20 -1.90 -7.43
N ASP A 283 19.29 -1.11 -8.03
CA ASP A 283 19.51 0.31 -8.35
C ASP A 283 18.34 1.15 -7.83
N ALA A 284 18.03 1.00 -6.54
CA ALA A 284 17.02 1.83 -5.87
C ALA A 284 17.35 3.34 -6.00
N GLY A 285 18.63 3.70 -6.17
CA GLY A 285 19.06 5.06 -6.43
C GLY A 285 18.49 5.64 -7.73
N ALA A 286 18.44 4.87 -8.81
CA ALA A 286 17.79 5.31 -10.05
C ALA A 286 16.28 5.48 -9.88
N PHE A 287 15.62 4.53 -9.21
CA PHE A 287 14.19 4.64 -8.89
C PHE A 287 13.87 5.91 -8.08
N LEU A 288 14.65 6.19 -7.03
CA LEU A 288 14.49 7.40 -6.22
C LEU A 288 14.64 8.69 -7.04
N ARG A 289 15.59 8.74 -7.98
CA ARG A 289 15.78 9.89 -8.87
C ARG A 289 14.59 10.07 -9.80
N LEU A 290 14.05 8.96 -10.32
CA LEU A 290 12.86 8.97 -11.17
C LEU A 290 11.64 9.47 -10.41
N VAL A 291 11.39 8.98 -9.20
CA VAL A 291 10.29 9.43 -8.33
C VAL A 291 10.46 10.90 -7.95
N ALA A 292 11.67 11.34 -7.60
CA ALA A 292 11.93 12.75 -7.28
C ALA A 292 11.67 13.67 -8.48
N ALA A 293 12.08 13.26 -9.69
CA ALA A 293 11.81 14.00 -10.91
C ALA A 293 10.32 14.01 -11.25
N LEU A 294 9.62 12.88 -11.11
CA LEU A 294 8.19 12.76 -11.36
C LEU A 294 7.37 13.69 -10.47
N LEU A 295 7.79 13.85 -9.21
CA LEU A 295 7.12 14.66 -8.19
C LEU A 295 7.67 16.08 -8.07
N ASP A 296 8.55 16.50 -8.99
CA ASP A 296 9.21 17.82 -8.98
C ASP A 296 9.85 18.20 -7.62
N LEU A 297 10.49 17.22 -6.96
CA LEU A 297 11.09 17.44 -5.64
C LEU A 297 12.43 18.17 -5.76
N PRO A 298 12.65 19.25 -4.97
CA PRO A 298 13.89 20.05 -5.03
C PRO A 298 15.10 19.29 -4.50
N ASP A 299 14.89 18.42 -3.50
CA ASP A 299 15.90 17.55 -2.94
C ASP A 299 15.76 16.13 -3.50
N ARG A 300 16.89 15.53 -3.88
CA ARG A 300 16.93 14.07 -4.06
C ARG A 300 16.48 13.43 -2.75
N LEU A 301 15.72 12.34 -2.80
CA LEU A 301 15.34 11.52 -1.64
C LEU A 301 16.58 10.85 -1.02
N GLN A 302 17.54 11.64 -0.53
CA GLN A 302 18.83 11.20 -0.02
C GLN A 302 18.67 10.51 1.33
N GLY A 303 19.53 9.52 1.59
CA GLY A 303 19.51 8.77 2.85
C GLY A 303 18.48 7.63 2.91
N VAL A 304 17.64 7.47 1.89
CA VAL A 304 16.78 6.29 1.78
C VAL A 304 17.63 5.11 1.30
N SER A 305 17.94 4.20 2.22
CA SER A 305 18.73 3.00 1.94
C SER A 305 17.82 1.79 1.82
N TRP A 306 17.82 1.14 0.66
CA TRP A 306 17.32 -0.22 0.50
C TRP A 306 18.51 -1.15 0.50
N ARG A 307 18.71 -1.85 1.62
CA ARG A 307 19.71 -2.91 1.71
C ARG A 307 19.01 -4.18 2.12
N THR A 308 19.09 -5.18 1.25
CA THR A 308 18.69 -6.54 1.59
C THR A 308 19.58 -7.04 2.74
N SER A 309 18.97 -7.64 3.75
CA SER A 309 19.73 -8.20 4.87
C SER A 309 20.58 -9.40 4.42
N GLN A 310 21.75 -9.60 5.05
CA GLN A 310 22.62 -10.74 4.74
C GLN A 310 21.93 -12.09 4.98
N THR A 311 21.00 -12.16 5.93
CA THR A 311 20.19 -13.36 6.18
C THR A 311 19.28 -13.68 4.99
N VAL A 312 18.66 -12.67 4.38
CA VAL A 312 17.83 -12.84 3.18
C VAL A 312 18.68 -13.29 2.00
N ILE A 313 19.83 -12.64 1.78
CA ILE A 313 20.76 -12.98 0.70
C ILE A 313 21.24 -14.43 0.83
N GLY A 314 21.71 -14.83 2.03
CA GLY A 314 22.20 -16.19 2.26
C GLY A 314 21.13 -17.27 2.06
N LEU A 315 19.88 -17.01 2.45
CA LEU A 315 18.78 -17.94 2.17
C LEU A 315 18.44 -17.97 0.67
N ALA A 316 18.49 -16.82 -0.02
CA ALA A 316 18.22 -16.75 -1.46
C ALA A 316 19.21 -17.57 -2.29
N GLU A 317 20.49 -17.56 -1.90
CA GLU A 317 21.52 -18.41 -2.51
C GLU A 317 21.21 -19.90 -2.36
N ILE A 318 20.76 -20.33 -1.17
CA ILE A 318 20.33 -21.71 -0.92
C ILE A 318 19.11 -22.08 -1.77
N LEU A 319 18.09 -21.22 -1.81
CA LEU A 319 16.85 -21.46 -2.57
C LEU A 319 17.09 -21.51 -4.08
N ARG A 320 18.11 -20.80 -4.59
CA ARG A 320 18.44 -20.77 -6.02
C ARG A 320 18.81 -22.14 -6.59
N GLU A 321 19.41 -22.98 -5.75
CA GLU A 321 19.78 -24.37 -6.06
C GLU A 321 18.60 -25.35 -5.93
N MET A 322 17.49 -24.93 -5.31
CA MET A 322 16.31 -25.77 -5.10
C MET A 322 15.34 -25.67 -6.28
N ARG A 323 15.16 -26.78 -7.01
CA ARG A 323 14.18 -26.86 -8.11
C ARG A 323 12.75 -26.48 -7.68
N PRO A 324 12.21 -26.92 -6.52
CA PRO A 324 10.87 -26.52 -6.10
C PRO A 324 10.73 -25.02 -5.85
N ALA A 325 11.74 -24.39 -5.24
CA ALA A 325 11.75 -22.95 -5.02
C ALA A 325 11.68 -22.19 -6.35
N ARG A 326 12.54 -22.56 -7.32
CA ARG A 326 12.50 -21.98 -8.67
C ARG A 326 11.14 -22.15 -9.35
N ALA A 327 10.50 -23.31 -9.21
CA ALA A 327 9.19 -23.57 -9.82
C ALA A 327 8.08 -22.67 -9.25
N LEU A 328 8.19 -22.23 -7.99
CA LEU A 328 7.19 -21.33 -7.37
C LEU A 328 7.25 -19.91 -7.92
N ILE A 329 8.41 -19.46 -8.38
CA ILE A 329 8.68 -18.07 -8.79
C ILE A 329 9.16 -17.97 -10.24
N GLU A 330 8.95 -19.00 -11.06
CA GLU A 330 9.44 -19.06 -12.44
C GLU A 330 9.01 -17.84 -13.28
N LYS A 331 7.76 -17.38 -13.11
CA LYS A 331 7.22 -16.25 -13.86
C LYS A 331 7.71 -14.92 -13.33
N ASP A 332 7.89 -14.81 -12.02
CA ASP A 332 8.53 -13.63 -11.43
C ASP A 332 9.98 -13.49 -11.89
N LEU A 333 10.71 -14.60 -12.05
CA LEU A 333 12.07 -14.60 -12.62
C LEU A 333 12.09 -14.10 -14.07
N GLU A 334 11.14 -14.56 -14.90
CA GLU A 334 10.99 -14.08 -16.28
C GLU A 334 10.71 -12.56 -16.33
N VAL A 335 9.75 -12.08 -15.53
CA VAL A 335 9.40 -10.64 -15.46
C VAL A 335 10.59 -9.82 -14.97
N TYR A 336 11.21 -10.22 -13.85
CA TYR A 336 12.31 -9.48 -13.25
C TYR A 336 13.52 -9.40 -14.18
N ALA A 337 13.88 -10.50 -14.85
CA ALA A 337 15.00 -10.52 -15.79
C ALA A 337 14.79 -9.53 -16.94
N GLU A 338 13.56 -9.44 -17.46
CA GLU A 338 13.23 -8.49 -18.54
C GLU A 338 13.28 -7.04 -18.05
N VAL A 339 12.73 -6.74 -16.88
CA VAL A 339 12.82 -5.39 -16.29
C VAL A 339 14.28 -5.01 -16.03
N ALA A 340 15.06 -5.88 -15.40
CA ALA A 340 16.47 -5.63 -15.12
C ALA A 340 17.26 -5.39 -16.42
N ARG A 341 16.97 -6.15 -17.49
CA ARG A 341 17.59 -5.97 -18.82
C ARG A 341 17.25 -4.60 -19.42
N VAL A 342 16.00 -4.15 -19.30
CA VAL A 342 15.54 -2.86 -19.84
C VAL A 342 16.10 -1.68 -19.05
N LEU A 343 16.20 -1.81 -17.73
CA LEU A 343 16.70 -0.76 -16.83
C LEU A 343 18.23 -0.73 -16.73
N ALA A 344 18.93 -1.77 -17.16
CA ALA A 344 20.38 -1.81 -17.16
C ALA A 344 20.95 -0.60 -17.93
N PRO A 345 21.99 0.07 -17.39
CA PRO A 345 22.63 1.16 -18.10
C PRO A 345 23.17 0.64 -19.43
N ARG A 346 22.73 1.25 -20.55
CA ARG A 346 23.31 0.91 -21.86
C ARG A 346 24.77 1.36 -21.88
N PRO A 347 25.71 0.52 -22.35
CA PRO A 347 27.08 0.94 -22.55
C PRO A 347 27.10 2.13 -23.51
N ALA A 348 27.99 3.10 -23.24
CA ALA A 348 28.06 4.38 -23.95
C ALA A 348 28.39 4.27 -25.45
N ASP A 349 28.75 3.07 -25.94
CA ASP A 349 29.25 2.82 -27.30
C ASP A 349 28.16 2.42 -28.32
N GLN A 350 26.87 2.68 -28.04
CA GLN A 350 25.76 2.36 -28.97
C GLN A 350 25.01 3.59 -29.50
N PHE A 351 25.64 4.76 -29.45
CA PHE A 351 25.20 5.95 -30.20
C PHE A 351 26.21 6.24 -31.31
N GLU A 352 26.24 5.39 -32.33
CA GLU A 352 26.74 5.73 -33.68
C GLU A 352 25.62 5.56 -34.70
#